data_AF-A0A7S4M1F8-F1
#
_entry.id   AF-A0A7S4M1F8-F1
#
_cell.length_a   1.000
_cell.length_b   1.000
_cell.length_c   1.000
_cell.angle_alpha   90.00
_cell.angle_beta   90.00
_cell.angle_gamma   90.00
#
_symmetry.space_group_name_H-M   'P 1'
#
loop_
_entity.id
_entity.type
_entity.pdbx_description
1 polymer ?
#
loop_
_entity_poly.entity_id
_entity_poly.type
_entity_poly.pdbx_seq_one_letter_code
_entity_poly.pdbx_strand_id
1 'polypeptide(L)'
;MGSFWSRASSLLERALSSFRSSTRSTATTILIGAAIVIVLGMAWMGGGSLSSYSLPPTARCADTTDILNPSTKMCQVANPWALSFLRGQGWSTCAADLPGISVLQRHHDSTGKFFYPYNRAAEVREVYKSCTPMCAAQEDAYHSQLQMCIVRYPAARMWLAGYGQSCSSSSEGSGFISKAEEGASRSLVQQFVYAPANARQVGKFYKTCRTTCAVGDGIMADGKHCQVKDMDALRFFNEGNKQCVSSGPGVSSISNTKDGGYFYPLRLGPIVQAWYLTCKRKEGIRASSSRSGLSDRMGSGGSMA
;
A
#
# COMPACT_ATOMS: atom_id res chain seq x y z
N MET A 1 -42.93 -5.67 8.97
CA MET A 1 -43.85 -6.43 9.85
C MET A 1 -45.19 -5.73 10.11
N GLY A 2 -45.32 -4.39 10.02
CA GLY A 2 -46.58 -3.68 10.29
C GLY A 2 -47.72 -3.87 9.26
N SER A 3 -47.42 -4.16 7.99
CA SER A 3 -48.46 -4.28 6.94
C SER A 3 -49.26 -5.58 6.99
N PHE A 4 -48.69 -6.65 7.56
CA PHE A 4 -49.37 -7.94 7.68
C PHE A 4 -50.43 -7.92 8.78
N TRP A 5 -50.10 -7.29 9.92
CA TRP A 5 -51.02 -7.15 11.05
C TRP A 5 -52.24 -6.27 10.75
N SER A 6 -52.05 -5.19 9.97
CA SER A 6 -53.17 -4.32 9.56
C SER A 6 -54.15 -5.02 8.60
N ARG A 7 -53.66 -5.92 7.73
CA ARG A 7 -54.53 -6.73 6.87
C ARG A 7 -55.26 -7.83 7.64
N ALA A 8 -54.60 -8.43 8.64
CA ALA A 8 -55.22 -9.44 9.49
C ALA A 8 -56.36 -8.86 10.36
N SER A 9 -56.18 -7.65 10.93
CA SER A 9 -57.22 -7.02 11.77
C SER A 9 -58.47 -6.66 10.96
N SER A 10 -58.30 -6.10 9.75
CA SER A 10 -59.44 -5.74 8.90
C SER A 10 -60.27 -6.94 8.41
N LEU A 11 -59.64 -8.10 8.19
CA LEU A 11 -60.33 -9.34 7.85
C LEU A 11 -61.10 -9.91 9.05
N LEU A 12 -60.53 -9.80 10.26
CA LEU A 12 -61.20 -10.23 11.50
C LEU A 12 -62.45 -9.38 11.79
N GLU A 13 -62.37 -8.06 11.62
CA GLU A 13 -63.53 -7.17 11.82
C GLU A 13 -64.67 -7.44 10.83
N ARG A 14 -64.34 -7.73 9.56
CA ARG A 14 -65.34 -8.11 8.55
C ARG A 14 -65.97 -9.48 8.84
N ALA A 15 -65.19 -10.43 9.35
CA ALA A 15 -65.72 -11.73 9.76
C ALA A 15 -66.66 -11.61 10.97
N LEU A 16 -66.30 -10.78 11.95
CA LEU A 16 -67.12 -10.54 13.15
C LEU A 16 -68.40 -9.75 12.86
N SER A 17 -68.39 -8.83 11.89
CA SER A 17 -69.60 -8.07 11.51
C SER A 17 -70.62 -8.95 10.76
N SER A 18 -70.17 -9.87 9.91
CA SER A 18 -71.05 -10.84 9.24
C SER A 18 -71.74 -11.78 10.24
N PHE A 19 -71.12 -12.02 11.38
CA PHE A 19 -71.62 -12.91 12.43
C PHE A 19 -72.83 -12.38 13.19
N ARG A 20 -72.93 -11.05 13.31
CA ARG A 20 -74.01 -10.41 14.09
C ARG A 20 -75.39 -10.55 13.43
N SER A 21 -75.44 -10.97 12.17
CA SER A 21 -76.68 -11.10 11.39
C SER A 21 -77.24 -12.53 11.25
N SER A 22 -76.49 -13.57 11.68
CA SER A 22 -76.88 -14.97 11.43
C SER A 22 -76.88 -15.81 12.72
N THR A 23 -77.93 -15.63 13.53
CA THR A 23 -78.15 -16.35 14.79
C THR A 23 -79.16 -17.50 14.65
N ARG A 24 -78.97 -18.45 13.72
CA ARG A 24 -79.90 -19.60 13.62
C ARG A 24 -79.34 -20.99 13.37
N SER A 25 -78.04 -21.22 13.34
CA SER A 25 -77.53 -22.61 13.27
C SER A 25 -76.35 -22.85 14.19
N THR A 26 -76.58 -23.70 15.19
CA THR A 26 -75.61 -24.23 16.17
C THR A 26 -74.39 -24.88 15.49
N ALA A 27 -74.55 -25.42 14.29
CA ALA A 27 -73.44 -25.99 13.52
C ALA A 27 -72.39 -24.94 13.11
N THR A 28 -72.84 -23.73 12.78
CA THR A 28 -71.96 -22.60 12.38
C THR A 28 -71.13 -22.13 13.57
N THR A 29 -71.72 -22.05 14.76
CA THR A 29 -71.02 -21.60 15.98
C THR A 29 -69.88 -22.55 16.36
N ILE A 30 -70.08 -23.86 16.18
CA ILE A 30 -69.05 -24.88 16.46
C ILE A 30 -67.89 -24.78 15.47
N LEU A 31 -68.17 -24.62 14.18
CA LEU A 31 -67.13 -24.51 13.14
C LEU A 31 -66.23 -23.28 13.32
N ILE A 32 -66.79 -22.14 13.73
CA ILE A 32 -66.01 -20.94 14.00
C ILE A 32 -65.26 -21.01 15.33
N GLY A 33 -65.83 -21.65 16.35
CA GLY A 33 -65.09 -21.98 17.58
C GLY A 33 -63.83 -22.81 17.28
N ALA A 34 -63.96 -23.84 16.42
CA ALA A 34 -62.83 -24.66 16.00
C ALA A 34 -61.78 -23.87 15.20
N ALA A 35 -62.21 -22.99 14.28
CA ALA A 35 -61.29 -22.15 13.50
C ALA A 35 -60.51 -21.17 14.38
N ILE A 36 -61.15 -20.56 15.39
CA ILE A 36 -60.49 -19.65 16.33
C ILE A 36 -59.47 -20.40 17.18
N VAL A 37 -59.78 -21.61 17.65
CA VAL A 37 -58.84 -22.45 18.41
C VAL A 37 -57.64 -22.86 17.56
N ILE A 38 -57.85 -23.17 16.28
CA ILE A 38 -56.75 -23.51 15.36
C ILE A 38 -55.85 -22.30 15.11
N VAL A 39 -56.41 -21.11 14.87
CA VAL A 39 -55.62 -19.89 14.64
C VAL A 39 -54.87 -19.46 15.91
N LEU A 40 -55.51 -19.55 17.09
CA LEU A 40 -54.86 -19.29 18.38
C LEU A 40 -53.78 -20.34 18.70
N GLY A 41 -54.01 -21.62 18.37
CA GLY A 41 -53.02 -22.68 18.52
C GLY A 41 -51.79 -22.47 17.63
N MET A 42 -51.97 -22.02 16.39
CA MET A 42 -50.84 -21.68 15.51
C MET A 42 -50.09 -20.41 15.98
N ALA A 43 -50.79 -19.43 16.55
CA ALA A 43 -50.14 -18.25 17.13
C ALA A 43 -49.30 -18.60 18.39
N TRP A 44 -49.70 -19.62 19.15
CA TRP A 44 -48.98 -20.06 20.34
C TRP A 44 -47.79 -20.97 20.02
N MET A 45 -47.88 -21.81 18.97
CA MET A 45 -46.75 -22.64 18.53
C MET A 45 -45.71 -21.88 17.69
N GLY A 46 -46.04 -20.68 17.18
CA GLY A 46 -45.10 -19.79 16.49
C GLY A 46 -44.29 -18.87 17.40
N GLY A 47 -44.59 -18.85 18.71
CA GLY A 47 -43.94 -18.04 19.74
C GLY A 47 -42.70 -18.70 20.35
N GLY A 48 -42.01 -19.57 19.61
CA GLY A 48 -40.65 -19.95 19.97
C GLY A 48 -39.83 -18.69 20.03
N SER A 49 -39.61 -18.19 21.25
CA SER A 49 -38.73 -17.07 21.55
C SER A 49 -37.48 -17.28 20.71
N LEU A 50 -37.32 -16.47 19.66
CA LEU A 50 -36.06 -16.36 18.96
C LEU A 50 -35.12 -15.92 20.06
N SER A 51 -34.43 -16.88 20.69
CA SER A 51 -33.38 -16.61 21.65
C SER A 51 -32.48 -15.65 20.92
N SER A 52 -32.59 -14.38 21.30
CA SER A 52 -31.71 -13.32 20.94
C SER A 52 -30.37 -13.77 21.51
N TYR A 53 -29.65 -14.56 20.72
CA TYR A 53 -28.30 -15.00 20.96
C TYR A 53 -27.46 -13.73 20.90
N SER A 54 -27.50 -12.96 21.98
CA SER A 54 -26.69 -11.78 22.17
C SER A 54 -25.23 -12.23 22.15
N LEU A 55 -24.44 -11.55 21.35
CA LEU A 55 -23.00 -11.72 21.39
C LEU A 55 -22.48 -11.34 22.78
N PRO A 56 -21.46 -12.04 23.31
CA PRO A 56 -20.82 -11.59 24.53
C PRO A 56 -20.25 -10.18 24.34
N PRO A 57 -20.22 -9.32 25.38
CA PRO A 57 -19.67 -7.96 25.28
C PRO A 57 -18.20 -7.90 24.80
N THR A 58 -17.48 -9.01 24.94
CA THR A 58 -16.09 -9.19 24.53
C THR A 58 -15.94 -9.69 23.09
N ALA A 59 -17.02 -9.95 22.35
CA ALA A 59 -16.96 -10.40 20.97
C ALA A 59 -16.26 -9.34 20.10
N ARG A 60 -15.09 -9.70 19.57
CA ARG A 60 -14.29 -8.84 18.70
C ARG A 60 -13.69 -9.66 17.58
N CYS A 61 -13.57 -9.05 16.42
CA CYS A 61 -12.85 -9.62 15.30
C CYS A 61 -11.33 -9.60 15.52
N ALA A 62 -10.61 -10.28 14.63
CA ALA A 62 -9.15 -10.38 14.67
C ALA A 62 -8.49 -9.00 14.52
N ASP A 63 -9.04 -8.14 13.66
CA ASP A 63 -8.59 -6.78 13.34
C ASP A 63 -9.72 -5.77 13.52
N THR A 64 -9.38 -4.50 13.72
CA THR A 64 -10.34 -3.40 13.86
C THR A 64 -11.01 -3.02 12.53
N THR A 65 -10.41 -3.39 11.40
CA THR A 65 -10.98 -3.18 10.07
C THR A 65 -12.04 -4.23 9.72
N ASP A 66 -11.99 -5.42 10.33
CA ASP A 66 -12.94 -6.51 10.07
C ASP A 66 -14.35 -6.18 10.62
N ILE A 67 -15.39 -6.62 9.91
CA ILE A 67 -16.78 -6.27 10.23
C ILE A 67 -17.48 -7.46 10.88
N LEU A 68 -17.84 -7.33 12.16
CA LEU A 68 -18.62 -8.34 12.88
C LEU A 68 -20.10 -8.25 12.48
N ASN A 69 -20.66 -9.34 11.98
CA ASN A 69 -22.10 -9.49 11.79
C ASN A 69 -22.73 -10.14 13.03
N PRO A 70 -23.55 -9.43 13.82
CA PRO A 70 -24.14 -9.97 15.04
C PRO A 70 -25.10 -11.12 14.81
N SER A 71 -25.81 -11.12 13.68
CA SER A 71 -26.81 -12.14 13.36
C SER A 71 -26.17 -13.47 12.99
N THR A 72 -25.07 -13.45 12.24
CA THR A 72 -24.39 -14.68 11.80
C THR A 72 -23.24 -15.08 12.71
N LYS A 73 -22.80 -14.21 13.63
CA LYS A 73 -21.62 -14.38 14.48
C LYS A 73 -20.33 -14.58 13.68
N MET A 74 -20.28 -14.04 12.48
CA MET A 74 -19.13 -14.09 11.57
C MET A 74 -18.48 -12.71 11.47
N CYS A 75 -17.17 -12.69 11.38
CA CYS A 75 -16.37 -11.52 11.02
C CYS A 75 -16.08 -11.57 9.52
N GLN A 76 -16.39 -10.49 8.79
CA GLN A 76 -15.95 -10.30 7.42
C GLN A 76 -14.52 -9.78 7.40
N VAL A 77 -13.64 -10.43 6.65
CA VAL A 77 -12.24 -10.03 6.47
C VAL A 77 -12.18 -8.72 5.68
N ALA A 78 -11.51 -7.73 6.24
CA ALA A 78 -11.25 -6.43 5.62
C ALA A 78 -9.77 -6.03 5.70
N ASN A 79 -8.93 -6.75 6.47
CA ASN A 79 -7.49 -6.52 6.49
C ASN A 79 -6.90 -6.64 5.07
N PRO A 80 -6.25 -5.59 4.54
CA PRO A 80 -5.84 -5.54 3.13
C PRO A 80 -4.77 -6.56 2.78
N TRP A 81 -3.85 -6.86 3.70
CA TRP A 81 -2.76 -7.80 3.45
C TRP A 81 -3.28 -9.24 3.42
N ALA A 82 -4.18 -9.59 4.35
CA ALA A 82 -4.81 -10.90 4.36
C ALA A 82 -5.70 -11.10 3.12
N LEU A 83 -6.48 -10.08 2.72
CA LEU A 83 -7.30 -10.16 1.50
C LEU A 83 -6.46 -10.39 0.25
N SER A 84 -5.33 -9.70 0.12
CA SER A 84 -4.40 -9.89 -1.00
C SER A 84 -3.87 -11.32 -1.06
N PHE A 85 -3.47 -11.86 0.09
CA PHE A 85 -2.96 -13.22 0.21
C PHE A 85 -4.04 -14.25 -0.16
N LEU A 86 -5.24 -14.12 0.41
CA LEU A 86 -6.37 -15.02 0.15
C LEU A 86 -6.85 -14.98 -1.31
N ARG A 87 -6.69 -13.84 -1.97
CA ARG A 87 -7.01 -13.67 -3.40
C ARG A 87 -5.86 -14.05 -4.34
N GLY A 88 -4.71 -14.48 -3.82
CA GLY A 88 -3.54 -14.83 -4.62
C GLY A 88 -2.98 -13.66 -5.44
N GLN A 89 -3.15 -12.42 -4.97
CA GLN A 89 -2.73 -11.23 -5.73
C GLN A 89 -1.21 -11.03 -5.74
N GLY A 90 -0.47 -11.75 -4.88
CA GLY A 90 0.99 -11.85 -4.92
C GLY A 90 1.75 -10.61 -4.48
N TRP A 91 1.06 -9.62 -3.90
CA TRP A 91 1.68 -8.44 -3.30
C TRP A 91 1.68 -8.46 -1.77
N SER A 92 1.20 -9.53 -1.15
CA SER A 92 1.42 -9.82 0.27
C SER A 92 1.72 -11.31 0.45
N THR A 93 2.45 -11.61 1.52
CA THR A 93 2.73 -12.96 1.97
C THR A 93 2.31 -13.08 3.43
N CYS A 94 1.71 -14.20 3.79
CA CYS A 94 1.43 -14.56 5.17
C CYS A 94 2.06 -15.93 5.45
N ALA A 95 2.33 -16.25 6.72
CA ALA A 95 2.79 -17.59 7.09
C ALA A 95 1.70 -18.62 6.78
N ALA A 96 2.01 -19.57 5.90
CA ALA A 96 1.02 -20.48 5.32
C ALA A 96 0.63 -21.66 6.23
N ASP A 97 1.43 -21.93 7.26
CA ASP A 97 1.30 -23.04 8.20
C ASP A 97 0.50 -22.69 9.47
N LEU A 98 0.01 -21.46 9.57
CA LEU A 98 -0.76 -21.03 10.74
C LEU A 98 -2.20 -21.58 10.71
N PRO A 99 -2.75 -22.07 11.85
CA PRO A 99 -4.11 -22.60 11.91
C PRO A 99 -5.18 -21.65 11.35
N GLY A 100 -5.00 -20.34 11.57
CA GLY A 100 -5.92 -19.31 11.09
C GLY A 100 -6.04 -19.24 9.56
N ILE A 101 -5.07 -19.74 8.79
CA ILE A 101 -5.15 -19.79 7.33
C ILE A 101 -6.31 -20.71 6.90
N SER A 102 -6.39 -21.90 7.50
CA SER A 102 -7.47 -22.84 7.24
C SER A 102 -8.85 -22.28 7.62
N VAL A 103 -8.90 -21.42 8.64
CA VAL A 103 -10.13 -20.73 9.06
C VAL A 103 -10.55 -19.72 7.99
N LEU A 104 -9.62 -18.91 7.50
CA LEU A 104 -9.88 -17.88 6.49
C LEU A 104 -10.27 -18.46 5.12
N GLN A 105 -9.72 -19.61 4.75
CA GLN A 105 -10.02 -20.25 3.46
C GLN A 105 -11.38 -20.98 3.45
N ARG A 106 -11.87 -21.42 4.61
CA ARG A 106 -13.06 -22.27 4.72
C ARG A 106 -14.38 -21.55 4.42
N HIS A 107 -14.46 -20.25 4.71
CA HIS A 107 -15.71 -19.51 4.61
C HIS A 107 -15.54 -18.32 3.67
N HIS A 108 -15.96 -18.51 2.42
CA HIS A 108 -16.14 -17.42 1.46
C HIS A 108 -17.52 -17.51 0.83
N ASP A 109 -18.10 -16.37 0.46
CA ASP A 109 -19.36 -16.34 -0.26
C ASP A 109 -19.14 -16.35 -1.79
N SER A 110 -20.24 -16.44 -2.54
CA SER A 110 -20.22 -16.38 -4.00
C SER A 110 -19.73 -15.05 -4.57
N THR A 111 -19.62 -14.01 -3.74
CA THR A 111 -19.08 -12.69 -4.13
C THR A 111 -17.57 -12.58 -3.90
N GLY A 112 -16.93 -13.63 -3.37
CA GLY A 112 -15.50 -13.65 -3.07
C GLY A 112 -15.13 -12.85 -1.81
N LYS A 113 -16.09 -12.63 -0.90
CA LYS A 113 -15.81 -12.12 0.44
C LYS A 113 -15.46 -13.27 1.36
N PHE A 114 -14.45 -13.06 2.20
CA PHE A 114 -14.00 -14.03 3.19
C PHE A 114 -14.57 -13.70 4.56
N PHE A 115 -14.92 -14.75 5.30
CA PHE A 115 -15.50 -14.66 6.62
C PHE A 115 -14.79 -15.62 7.57
N TYR A 116 -14.90 -15.38 8.87
CA TYR A 116 -14.49 -16.35 9.88
C TYR A 116 -15.36 -16.22 11.14
N PRO A 117 -15.55 -17.31 11.90
CA PRO A 117 -16.29 -17.25 13.17
C PRO A 117 -15.59 -16.33 14.19
N TYR A 118 -16.33 -15.48 14.90
CA TYR A 118 -15.73 -14.54 15.87
C TYR A 118 -14.95 -15.25 16.99
N ASN A 119 -15.38 -16.46 17.38
CA ASN A 119 -14.70 -17.28 18.40
C ASN A 119 -13.35 -17.84 17.92
N ARG A 120 -13.02 -17.73 16.62
CA ARG A 120 -11.71 -18.08 16.03
C ARG A 120 -10.86 -16.84 15.74
N ALA A 121 -11.28 -15.64 16.18
CA ALA A 121 -10.58 -14.39 15.91
C ALA A 121 -9.11 -14.38 16.39
N ALA A 122 -8.78 -15.12 17.46
CA ALA A 122 -7.40 -15.20 17.97
C ALA A 122 -6.45 -15.85 16.95
N GLU A 123 -6.87 -16.93 16.29
CA GLU A 123 -6.04 -17.63 15.30
C GLU A 123 -5.85 -16.81 14.03
N VAL A 124 -6.92 -16.13 13.59
CA VAL A 124 -6.86 -15.21 12.44
C VAL A 124 -5.96 -14.01 12.74
N ARG A 125 -5.93 -13.54 13.99
CA ARG A 125 -5.04 -12.45 14.41
C ARG A 125 -3.56 -12.83 14.28
N GLU A 126 -3.20 -14.08 14.58
CA GLU A 126 -1.83 -14.56 14.37
C GLU A 126 -1.46 -14.60 12.89
N VAL A 127 -2.40 -14.95 12.01
CA VAL A 127 -2.19 -14.84 10.56
C VAL A 127 -1.89 -13.39 10.17
N TYR A 128 -2.71 -12.44 10.61
CA TYR A 128 -2.52 -11.03 10.24
C TYR A 128 -1.18 -10.47 10.72
N LYS A 129 -0.72 -10.86 11.90
CA LYS A 129 0.62 -10.50 12.40
C LYS A 129 1.74 -11.04 11.52
N SER A 130 1.53 -12.19 10.87
CA SER A 130 2.50 -12.79 9.94
C SER A 130 2.44 -12.19 8.53
N CYS A 131 1.36 -11.48 8.20
CA CYS A 131 1.16 -10.94 6.87
C CYS A 131 2.05 -9.71 6.66
N THR A 132 2.91 -9.78 5.65
CA THR A 132 3.78 -8.69 5.23
C THR A 132 3.50 -8.33 3.77
N PRO A 133 3.56 -7.04 3.42
CA PRO A 133 3.50 -6.61 2.02
C PRO A 133 4.78 -7.00 1.30
N MET A 134 4.64 -7.37 0.03
CA MET A 134 5.75 -7.56 -0.89
C MET A 134 5.98 -6.28 -1.69
N CYS A 135 7.23 -5.83 -1.74
CA CYS A 135 7.64 -4.77 -2.63
C CYS A 135 8.12 -5.35 -3.98
N ALA A 136 8.17 -4.50 -5.01
CA ALA A 136 8.46 -4.84 -6.39
C ALA A 136 9.85 -5.47 -6.61
N ALA A 137 10.81 -5.12 -5.75
CA ALA A 137 12.16 -5.64 -5.74
C ALA A 137 12.60 -5.91 -4.29
N GLN A 138 13.58 -6.79 -4.11
CA GLN A 138 14.11 -7.14 -2.79
C GLN A 138 14.80 -5.95 -2.10
N GLU A 139 15.38 -5.06 -2.91
CA GLU A 139 16.05 -3.86 -2.43
C GLU A 139 15.07 -2.82 -1.90
N ASP A 140 13.83 -2.80 -2.41
CA ASP A 140 12.79 -1.88 -1.97
C ASP A 140 12.39 -2.19 -0.53
N ALA A 141 12.10 -1.14 0.24
CA ALA A 141 11.80 -1.26 1.67
C ALA A 141 10.37 -0.82 1.96
N TYR A 142 9.59 -1.67 2.63
CA TYR A 142 8.28 -1.27 3.12
C TYR A 142 8.40 -0.30 4.30
N HIS A 143 7.65 0.80 4.24
CA HIS A 143 7.60 1.82 5.28
C HIS A 143 6.26 1.77 6.01
N SER A 144 6.25 1.23 7.24
CA SER A 144 5.03 0.95 8.00
C SER A 144 4.20 2.20 8.31
N GLN A 145 4.81 3.35 8.58
CA GLN A 145 4.04 4.57 8.87
C GLN A 145 3.34 5.14 7.62
N LEU A 146 3.95 4.97 6.45
CA LEU A 146 3.37 5.45 5.19
C LEU A 146 2.44 4.41 4.57
N GLN A 147 2.57 3.14 4.99
CA GLN A 147 1.92 2.00 4.35
C GLN A 147 2.31 1.86 2.86
N MET A 148 3.55 2.22 2.53
CA MET A 148 4.07 2.31 1.16
C MET A 148 5.42 1.60 1.03
N CYS A 149 5.74 1.13 -0.18
CA CYS A 149 7.07 0.67 -0.54
C CYS A 149 7.94 1.85 -1.00
N ILE A 150 9.14 1.98 -0.44
CA ILE A 150 10.16 2.95 -0.85
C ILE A 150 10.98 2.32 -1.98
N VAL A 151 11.03 3.02 -3.11
CA VAL A 151 11.88 2.67 -4.27
C VAL A 151 13.35 2.79 -3.85
N ARG A 152 14.05 1.67 -3.85
CA ARG A 152 15.50 1.55 -3.63
C ARG A 152 16.24 0.98 -4.83
N TYR A 153 15.51 0.45 -5.82
CA TYR A 153 16.07 -0.02 -7.08
C TYR A 153 16.89 1.08 -7.79
N PRO A 154 18.23 0.95 -7.91
CA PRO A 154 19.11 2.08 -8.27
C PRO A 154 18.82 2.71 -9.63
N ALA A 155 18.62 1.91 -10.68
CA ALA A 155 18.38 2.44 -12.03
C ALA A 155 17.07 3.25 -12.10
N ALA A 156 16.00 2.73 -11.50
CA ALA A 156 14.73 3.46 -11.43
C ALA A 156 14.85 4.75 -10.61
N ARG A 157 15.53 4.72 -9.46
CA ARG A 157 15.74 5.93 -8.65
C ARG A 157 16.46 7.03 -9.42
N MET A 158 17.51 6.69 -10.15
CA MET A 158 18.27 7.66 -10.92
C MET A 158 17.43 8.23 -12.07
N TRP A 159 16.69 7.38 -12.77
CA TRP A 159 15.77 7.81 -13.81
C TRP A 159 14.66 8.73 -13.27
N LEU A 160 14.01 8.35 -12.17
CA LEU A 160 12.95 9.13 -11.50
C LEU A 160 13.46 10.49 -11.00
N ALA A 161 14.73 10.57 -10.60
CA ALA A 161 15.38 11.79 -10.18
C ALA A 161 15.93 12.64 -11.35
N GLY A 162 15.80 12.16 -12.60
CA GLY A 162 16.29 12.84 -13.80
C GLY A 162 17.80 12.74 -14.02
N TYR A 163 18.50 11.83 -13.32
CA TYR A 163 19.96 11.73 -13.30
C TYR A 163 20.50 10.61 -14.21
N GLY A 164 20.10 10.63 -15.49
CA GLY A 164 20.47 9.60 -16.47
C GLY A 164 19.78 8.25 -16.23
N GLN A 165 20.28 7.20 -16.90
CA GLN A 165 19.64 5.87 -17.04
C GLN A 165 18.45 5.86 -18.01
N SER A 166 18.14 4.67 -18.54
CA SER A 166 17.04 4.49 -19.49
C SER A 166 16.03 3.51 -18.94
N CYS A 167 14.91 4.02 -18.42
CA CYS A 167 13.72 3.24 -18.14
C CYS A 167 12.61 3.63 -19.14
N SER A 168 11.68 2.71 -19.41
CA SER A 168 10.57 2.99 -20.32
C SER A 168 9.49 3.81 -19.62
N SER A 169 9.25 5.04 -20.10
CA SER A 169 8.15 5.90 -19.64
C SER A 169 6.76 5.37 -20.02
N SER A 170 6.69 4.48 -21.01
CA SER A 170 5.44 3.86 -21.48
C SER A 170 4.97 2.69 -20.60
N SER A 171 5.75 2.28 -19.60
CA SER A 171 5.35 1.21 -18.69
C SER A 171 4.34 1.74 -17.67
N GLU A 172 3.16 1.12 -17.58
CA GLU A 172 2.14 1.46 -16.55
C GLU A 172 2.73 1.55 -15.13
N GLY A 173 3.72 0.70 -14.83
CA GLY A 173 4.44 0.68 -13.56
C GLY A 173 5.05 2.01 -13.12
N SER A 174 5.57 2.83 -14.05
CA SER A 174 6.16 4.13 -13.67
C SER A 174 5.13 5.13 -13.19
N GLY A 175 3.89 5.05 -13.70
CA GLY A 175 2.79 5.92 -13.29
C GLY A 175 2.31 5.71 -11.85
N PHE A 176 2.64 4.56 -11.25
CA PHE A 176 2.31 4.25 -9.85
C PHE A 176 3.36 4.73 -8.83
N ILE A 177 4.49 5.25 -9.30
CA ILE A 177 5.55 5.75 -8.44
C ILE A 177 5.37 7.27 -8.28
N SER A 178 5.22 7.72 -7.05
CA SER A 178 5.12 9.14 -6.70
C SER A 178 6.29 9.59 -5.86
N LYS A 179 6.53 10.91 -5.84
CA LYS A 179 7.41 11.53 -4.85
C LYS A 179 6.70 11.55 -3.51
N ALA A 180 7.35 11.10 -2.45
CA ALA A 180 6.83 11.24 -1.10
C ALA A 180 6.77 12.73 -0.73
N GLU A 181 5.66 13.17 -0.12
CA GLU A 181 5.53 14.55 0.35
C GLU A 181 6.56 14.87 1.44
N GLU A 182 7.08 16.09 1.41
CA GLU A 182 8.29 16.56 2.12
C GLU A 182 8.18 16.59 3.66
N GLY A 183 7.05 16.10 4.22
CA GLY A 183 6.77 16.08 5.67
C GLY A 183 7.22 14.82 6.42
N ALA A 184 7.59 13.73 5.73
CA ALA A 184 7.84 12.43 6.38
C ALA A 184 9.30 12.20 6.81
N SER A 185 10.27 12.98 6.32
CA SER A 185 11.66 12.86 6.76
C SER A 185 12.44 14.14 6.48
N ARG A 186 12.98 14.77 7.53
CA ARG A 186 13.92 15.92 7.46
C ARG A 186 15.26 15.56 6.78
N SER A 187 15.38 14.41 6.13
CA SER A 187 16.56 13.99 5.40
C SER A 187 16.34 14.25 3.90
N LEU A 188 17.10 15.22 3.38
CA LEU A 188 17.16 15.83 2.04
C LEU A 188 17.33 14.88 0.82
N VAL A 189 16.79 13.66 0.86
CA VAL A 189 16.79 12.74 -0.26
C VAL A 189 15.34 12.54 -0.70
N GLN A 190 15.00 13.08 -1.87
CA GLN A 190 13.72 12.86 -2.53
C GLN A 190 13.43 11.35 -2.55
N GLN A 191 12.43 10.93 -1.77
CA GLN A 191 12.02 9.53 -1.68
C GLN A 191 10.92 9.29 -2.71
N PHE A 192 11.04 8.20 -3.45
CA PHE A 192 10.02 7.74 -4.36
C PHE A 192 9.31 6.55 -3.72
N VAL A 193 7.98 6.55 -3.76
CA VAL A 193 7.14 5.57 -3.08
C VAL A 193 6.06 5.04 -4.00
N TYR A 194 5.56 3.84 -3.71
CA TYR A 194 4.39 3.26 -4.37
C TYR A 194 3.62 2.35 -3.40
N ALA A 195 2.33 2.16 -3.64
CA ALA A 195 1.50 1.27 -2.83
C ALA A 195 1.88 -0.20 -3.11
N PRO A 196 1.94 -1.09 -2.09
CA PRO A 196 2.25 -2.51 -2.29
C PRO A 196 1.37 -3.19 -3.33
N ALA A 197 0.10 -2.80 -3.43
CA ALA A 197 -0.83 -3.32 -4.45
C ALA A 197 -0.33 -3.15 -5.90
N ASN A 198 0.57 -2.19 -6.16
CA ASN A 198 1.16 -1.92 -7.46
C ASN A 198 2.55 -2.57 -7.64
N ALA A 199 3.03 -3.36 -6.67
CA ALA A 199 4.38 -3.94 -6.69
C ALA A 199 4.66 -4.76 -7.95
N ARG A 200 3.67 -5.49 -8.46
CA ARG A 200 3.82 -6.29 -9.69
C ARG A 200 4.06 -5.40 -10.92
N GLN A 201 3.31 -4.30 -11.06
CA GLN A 201 3.41 -3.35 -12.15
C GLN A 201 4.73 -2.58 -12.07
N VAL A 202 5.10 -2.13 -10.88
CA VAL A 202 6.40 -1.49 -10.61
C VAL A 202 7.55 -2.45 -10.90
N GLY A 203 7.43 -3.73 -10.56
CA GLY A 203 8.43 -4.75 -10.88
C GLY A 203 8.59 -4.98 -12.38
N LYS A 204 7.50 -4.92 -13.15
CA LYS A 204 7.58 -4.90 -14.63
C LYS A 204 8.29 -3.64 -15.14
N PHE A 205 8.00 -2.48 -14.55
CA PHE A 205 8.70 -1.24 -14.89
C PHE A 205 10.22 -1.36 -14.63
N TYR A 206 10.65 -1.91 -13.50
CA TYR A 206 12.07 -2.11 -13.22
C TYR A 206 12.78 -2.97 -14.28
N LYS A 207 12.10 -3.96 -14.86
CA LYS A 207 12.66 -4.76 -15.97
C LYS A 207 12.87 -3.97 -17.25
N THR A 208 12.24 -2.80 -17.40
CA THR A 208 12.48 -1.89 -18.53
C THR A 208 13.70 -0.99 -18.32
N CYS A 209 14.17 -0.87 -17.07
CA CYS A 209 15.34 -0.07 -16.75
C CYS A 209 16.62 -0.76 -17.21
N ARG A 210 17.38 -0.09 -18.07
CA ARG A 210 18.73 -0.51 -18.46
C ARG A 210 19.75 0.25 -17.64
N THR A 211 20.62 -0.49 -16.96
CA THR A 211 21.79 0.09 -16.30
C THR A 211 22.78 0.57 -17.36
N THR A 212 23.09 1.85 -17.34
CA THR A 212 24.15 2.46 -18.13
C THR A 212 25.29 2.90 -17.20
N CYS A 213 26.45 3.18 -17.77
CA CYS A 213 27.48 3.93 -17.05
C CYS A 213 26.91 5.25 -16.50
N ALA A 214 27.55 5.78 -15.47
CA ALA A 214 27.32 7.16 -15.05
C ALA A 214 27.54 8.10 -16.23
N VAL A 215 26.80 9.21 -16.24
CA VAL A 215 26.81 10.20 -17.31
C VAL A 215 28.23 10.74 -17.49
N GLY A 216 28.75 10.63 -18.71
CA GLY A 216 30.10 11.06 -19.07
C GLY A 216 31.12 9.92 -19.11
N ASP A 217 30.85 8.79 -18.47
CA ASP A 217 31.73 7.62 -18.47
C ASP A 217 31.58 6.78 -19.74
N GLY A 218 32.65 6.05 -20.08
CA GLY A 218 32.68 5.20 -21.27
C GLY A 218 32.48 3.73 -20.93
N ILE A 219 31.72 2.99 -21.74
CA ILE A 219 31.70 1.52 -21.68
C ILE A 219 33.06 1.00 -22.19
N MET A 220 33.68 0.12 -21.42
CA MET A 220 34.94 -0.53 -21.81
C MET A 220 34.72 -1.57 -22.91
N ALA A 221 35.80 -2.00 -23.57
CA ALA A 221 35.73 -2.96 -24.69
C ALA A 221 35.07 -4.31 -24.32
N ASP A 222 35.07 -4.67 -23.04
CA ASP A 222 34.43 -5.90 -22.55
C ASP A 222 32.90 -5.80 -22.43
N GLY A 223 32.32 -4.61 -22.59
CA GLY A 223 30.89 -4.35 -22.44
C GLY A 223 30.34 -4.55 -21.02
N LYS A 224 31.19 -4.82 -20.03
CA LYS A 224 30.81 -5.17 -18.65
C LYS A 224 31.25 -4.14 -17.63
N HIS A 225 32.27 -3.35 -17.95
CA HIS A 225 32.77 -2.29 -17.09
C HIS A 225 32.62 -0.92 -17.73
N CYS A 226 32.57 0.08 -16.87
CA CYS A 226 32.58 1.48 -17.22
C CYS A 226 33.91 2.08 -16.77
N GLN A 227 34.55 2.83 -17.66
CA GLN A 227 35.71 3.64 -17.37
C GLN A 227 35.26 5.01 -16.86
N VAL A 228 35.75 5.38 -15.69
CA VAL A 228 35.54 6.70 -15.08
C VAL A 228 36.19 7.77 -15.94
N LYS A 229 35.40 8.75 -16.37
CA LYS A 229 35.84 9.92 -17.14
C LYS A 229 35.42 11.25 -16.50
N ASP A 230 34.57 11.22 -15.46
CA ASP A 230 34.23 12.42 -14.70
C ASP A 230 35.48 12.99 -14.00
N MET A 231 35.80 14.26 -14.32
CA MET A 231 37.05 14.90 -13.89
C MET A 231 37.12 15.15 -12.38
N ASP A 232 35.98 15.41 -11.73
CA ASP A 232 35.95 15.66 -10.28
C ASP A 232 36.22 14.36 -9.52
N ALA A 233 35.66 13.26 -10.02
CA ALA A 233 35.93 11.91 -9.51
C ALA A 233 37.39 11.51 -9.72
N LEU A 234 37.97 11.76 -10.90
CA LEU A 234 39.39 11.48 -11.15
C LEU A 234 40.29 12.29 -10.22
N ARG A 235 39.99 13.58 -9.99
CA ARG A 235 40.72 14.42 -9.05
C ARG A 235 40.60 13.90 -7.61
N PHE A 236 39.43 13.38 -7.22
CA PHE A 236 39.25 12.74 -5.92
C PHE A 236 40.23 11.58 -5.72
N PHE A 237 40.35 10.69 -6.69
CA PHE A 237 41.23 9.53 -6.54
C PHE A 237 42.72 9.84 -6.68
N ASN A 238 43.08 10.82 -7.53
CA ASN A 238 44.49 11.17 -7.77
C ASN A 238 45.07 12.09 -6.68
N GLU A 239 44.27 13.04 -6.19
CA GLU A 239 44.76 14.14 -5.34
C GLU A 239 44.13 14.13 -3.94
N GLY A 240 43.18 13.23 -3.67
CA GLY A 240 42.44 13.22 -2.41
C GLY A 240 41.46 14.39 -2.26
N ASN A 241 40.91 14.90 -3.38
CA ASN A 241 40.04 16.07 -3.43
C ASN A 241 38.90 16.02 -2.39
N LYS A 242 38.74 17.07 -1.56
CA LYS A 242 37.67 17.17 -0.55
C LYS A 242 36.29 17.54 -1.12
N GLN A 243 36.14 17.71 -2.43
CA GLN A 243 34.87 18.09 -3.05
C GLN A 243 33.84 16.95 -3.05
N CYS A 244 34.28 15.72 -3.31
CA CYS A 244 33.44 14.53 -3.22
C CYS A 244 33.35 14.00 -1.79
N VAL A 245 32.27 13.28 -1.46
CA VAL A 245 32.14 12.60 -0.16
C VAL A 245 32.88 11.27 -0.21
N SER A 246 33.89 11.10 0.64
CA SER A 246 34.75 9.90 0.67
C SER A 246 34.04 8.63 1.17
N SER A 247 32.93 8.79 1.89
CA SER A 247 32.02 7.71 2.31
C SER A 247 30.75 7.63 1.46
N GLY A 248 30.74 8.29 0.29
CA GLY A 248 29.57 8.36 -0.56
C GLY A 248 29.21 7.02 -1.22
N PRO A 249 27.94 6.81 -1.58
CA PRO A 249 27.48 5.55 -2.14
C PRO A 249 28.14 5.29 -3.51
N GLY A 250 28.98 4.25 -3.63
CA GLY A 250 29.58 3.84 -4.91
C GLY A 250 31.08 4.12 -5.07
N VAL A 251 31.67 4.94 -4.20
CA VAL A 251 33.13 5.20 -4.24
C VAL A 251 33.95 3.91 -4.07
N SER A 252 33.52 3.01 -3.18
CA SER A 252 34.14 1.71 -2.93
C SER A 252 33.96 0.72 -4.08
N SER A 253 33.10 1.03 -5.04
CA SER A 253 32.86 0.20 -6.22
C SER A 253 33.79 0.53 -7.37
N ILE A 254 34.54 1.64 -7.27
CA ILE A 254 35.49 2.09 -8.27
C ILE A 254 36.86 1.50 -7.92
N SER A 255 37.43 0.78 -8.88
CA SER A 255 38.74 0.13 -8.76
C SER A 255 39.73 0.76 -9.73
N ASN A 256 41.02 0.67 -9.42
CA ASN A 256 42.10 1.09 -10.32
C ASN A 256 42.54 -0.10 -11.18
N THR A 257 42.79 0.14 -12.46
CA THR A 257 43.42 -0.81 -13.39
C THR A 257 44.93 -0.80 -13.21
N LYS A 258 45.61 -1.85 -13.69
CA LYS A 258 47.08 -1.85 -13.73
C LYS A 258 47.65 -0.76 -14.65
N ASP A 259 46.85 -0.28 -15.59
CA ASP A 259 47.23 0.70 -16.62
C ASP A 259 46.93 2.16 -16.21
N GLY A 260 46.57 2.40 -14.93
CA GLY A 260 46.42 3.76 -14.38
C GLY A 260 45.07 4.43 -14.60
N GLY A 261 44.02 3.68 -14.97
CA GLY A 261 42.65 4.16 -15.10
C GLY A 261 41.69 3.63 -14.04
N TYR A 262 40.61 4.36 -13.74
CA TYR A 262 39.56 3.96 -12.80
C TYR A 262 38.36 3.36 -13.52
N PHE A 263 37.78 2.31 -12.96
CA PHE A 263 36.65 1.60 -13.56
C PHE A 263 35.69 1.02 -12.52
N TYR A 264 34.47 0.67 -12.94
CA TYR A 264 33.48 -0.02 -12.13
C TYR A 264 32.57 -0.92 -12.99
N PRO A 265 31.95 -1.98 -12.42
CA PRO A 265 30.97 -2.80 -13.12
C PRO A 265 29.78 -1.98 -13.63
N LEU A 266 29.34 -2.22 -14.88
CA LEU A 266 28.23 -1.51 -15.54
C LEU A 266 26.96 -1.41 -14.68
N ARG A 267 26.63 -2.49 -13.97
CA ARG A 267 25.47 -2.56 -13.05
C ARG A 267 25.50 -1.52 -11.92
N LEU A 268 26.68 -0.98 -11.60
CA LEU A 268 26.89 0.00 -10.54
C LEU A 268 26.89 1.45 -11.04
N GLY A 269 26.71 1.69 -12.35
CA GLY A 269 26.63 3.03 -12.92
C GLY A 269 25.62 3.96 -12.23
N PRO A 270 24.39 3.52 -11.88
CA PRO A 270 23.47 4.35 -11.10
C PRO A 270 24.02 4.78 -9.73
N ILE A 271 24.74 3.88 -9.05
CA ILE A 271 25.30 4.14 -7.73
C ILE A 271 26.50 5.10 -7.86
N VAL A 272 27.38 4.89 -8.83
CA VAL A 272 28.50 5.80 -9.13
C VAL A 272 27.99 7.19 -9.53
N GLN A 273 26.93 7.26 -10.35
CA GLN A 273 26.30 8.53 -10.69
C GLN A 273 25.76 9.26 -9.45
N ALA A 274 25.18 8.54 -8.48
CA ALA A 274 24.74 9.14 -7.22
C ALA A 274 25.92 9.71 -6.41
N TRP A 275 27.09 9.07 -6.47
CA TRP A 275 28.31 9.62 -5.87
C TRP A 275 28.82 10.87 -6.60
N TYR A 276 28.81 10.91 -7.94
CA TYR A 276 29.20 12.11 -8.70
C TYR A 276 28.39 13.35 -8.31
N LEU A 277 27.11 13.18 -7.99
CA LEU A 277 26.27 14.28 -7.50
C LEU A 277 26.77 14.85 -6.16
N THR A 278 27.49 14.07 -5.35
CA THR A 278 28.11 14.56 -4.12
C THR A 278 29.30 15.48 -4.40
N CYS A 279 30.04 15.25 -5.48
CA CYS A 279 31.15 16.10 -5.91
C CYS A 279 30.65 17.50 -6.32
N LYS A 280 29.51 17.55 -7.03
CA LYS A 280 28.95 18.78 -7.63
C LYS A 280 28.17 19.65 -6.64
N ARG A 281 27.71 19.10 -5.51
CA ARG A 281 26.95 19.86 -4.49
C ARG A 281 27.73 20.98 -3.81
N LYS A 282 29.06 20.90 -3.72
CA LYS A 282 29.86 21.94 -3.04
C LYS A 282 30.05 23.22 -3.86
N GLU A 283 29.85 23.18 -5.18
CA GLU A 283 29.94 24.39 -6.01
C GLU A 283 28.70 25.30 -5.87
N GLY A 284 27.52 24.71 -5.71
CA GLY A 284 26.26 25.47 -5.53
C GLY A 284 26.15 26.27 -4.22
N ILE A 285 26.94 25.93 -3.19
CA ILE A 285 26.97 26.66 -1.91
C ILE A 285 27.98 27.84 -1.96
N ARG A 286 28.96 27.82 -2.87
CA ARG A 286 29.93 28.92 -3.04
C ARG A 286 29.45 30.01 -4.00
N ALA A 287 28.50 29.73 -4.88
CA ALA A 287 28.01 30.70 -5.86
C ALA A 287 27.13 31.83 -5.26
N SER A 288 26.68 31.72 -4.00
CA SER A 288 25.83 32.71 -3.33
C SER A 288 26.57 33.62 -2.34
N SER A 289 27.89 33.50 -2.20
CA SER A 289 28.69 34.31 -1.24
C SER A 289 29.77 35.18 -1.88
N SER A 290 29.74 35.40 -3.20
CA SER A 290 30.75 36.22 -3.90
C SER A 290 30.13 37.30 -4.81
N ARG A 291 29.18 38.07 -4.30
CA ARG A 291 28.74 39.32 -4.94
C ARG A 291 28.51 40.44 -3.93
N SER A 292 29.54 40.72 -3.13
CA SER A 292 29.64 41.96 -2.36
C SER A 292 31.10 42.17 -1.99
N GLY A 293 31.85 42.84 -2.85
CA GLY A 293 33.23 43.21 -2.52
C GLY A 293 34.04 43.71 -3.70
N LEU A 294 34.15 45.05 -3.76
CA LEU A 294 35.12 45.87 -4.51
C LEU A 294 34.93 45.95 -6.03
N SER A 295 35.14 47.07 -6.69
CA SER A 295 35.41 48.48 -6.36
C SER A 295 35.61 49.11 -7.74
N ASP A 296 35.11 50.32 -8.01
CA ASP A 296 35.96 51.26 -8.76
C ASP A 296 35.55 52.71 -8.60
N ARG A 297 36.62 53.49 -8.56
CA ARG A 297 36.80 54.84 -8.06
C ARG A 297 37.31 55.64 -9.25
N MET A 298 36.73 56.82 -9.51
CA MET A 298 37.19 57.97 -10.33
C MET A 298 35.90 58.63 -10.86
N GLY A 299 35.61 59.92 -10.74
CA GLY A 299 36.38 61.13 -10.46
C GLY A 299 35.75 62.26 -11.29
N SER A 300 35.83 63.51 -10.82
CA SER A 300 35.35 64.75 -11.47
C SER A 300 33.86 65.04 -11.29
N GLY A 301 33.35 66.21 -10.87
CA GLY A 301 33.92 67.54 -10.66
C GLY A 301 32.78 68.55 -10.84
N GLY A 302 32.64 69.51 -9.93
CA GLY A 302 31.89 70.77 -10.12
C GLY A 302 30.36 70.73 -9.95
N SER A 303 29.83 71.45 -8.96
CA SER A 303 29.25 72.79 -9.18
C SER A 303 28.66 73.33 -7.88
N MET A 304 29.02 74.57 -7.56
CA MET A 304 28.41 75.36 -6.51
C MET A 304 26.98 75.76 -6.89
N ALA A 305 26.10 75.72 -5.90
CA ALA A 305 25.11 76.75 -5.59
C ALA A 305 24.98 76.79 -4.06
#